data_AF-A0A1G7RLK3-F1
#
_entry.id   AF-A0A1G7RLK3-F1
#
_cell.length_a   1.000
_cell.length_b   1.000
_cell.length_c   1.000
_cell.angle_alpha   90.00
_cell.angle_beta   90.00
_cell.angle_gamma   90.00
#
_symmetry.space_group_name_H-M   'P 1'
#
loop_
_entity.id
_entity.type
_entity.pdbx_description
1 polymer ?
#
loop_
_entity_poly.entity_id
_entity_poly.type
_entity_poly.pdbx_seq_one_letter_code
_entity_poly.pdbx_strand_id
1 'polypeptide(L)'
;MIIVREVLDKQHEWVQIASPCGLASQVDLRRVLEEVGRSTVACGLAIMGEHVIVRHSLPLKDLDIHEFTDPLHLLAGTADTLEETFWGGDGY
;
A
#
# COMPACT_ATOMS: atom_id res chain seq x y z
N MET A 1 5.52 -6.87 -2.84
CA MET A 1 5.99 -5.46 -2.83
C MET A 1 6.64 -5.09 -4.17
N ILE A 2 6.30 -3.91 -4.69
CA ILE A 2 6.81 -3.31 -5.93
C ILE A 2 7.19 -1.85 -5.61
N ILE A 3 8.32 -1.40 -6.15
CA ILE A 3 8.76 -0.01 -6.06
C ILE A 3 8.76 0.57 -7.48
N VAL A 4 8.08 1.70 -7.66
CA VAL A 4 7.95 2.35 -8.97
C VAL A 4 8.35 3.81 -8.86
N ARG A 5 9.13 4.30 -9.84
CA ARG A 5 9.33 5.73 -10.05
C ARG A 5 8.18 6.25 -10.91
N GLU A 6 7.42 7.20 -10.39
CA GLU A 6 6.29 7.82 -11.11
C GLU A 6 6.48 9.33 -11.27
N VAL A 7 5.98 9.87 -12.38
CA VAL A 7 5.86 11.32 -12.61
C VAL A 7 4.37 11.63 -12.63
N LEU A 8 3.82 12.04 -11.48
CA LEU A 8 2.38 12.16 -11.28
C LEU A 8 1.83 13.55 -11.65
N ASP A 9 2.57 14.62 -11.37
CA ASP A 9 2.14 16.02 -11.53
C ASP A 9 2.93 16.80 -12.61
N LYS A 10 3.87 16.13 -13.30
CA LYS A 10 4.85 16.73 -14.24
C LYS A 10 5.75 17.81 -13.64
N GLN A 11 5.68 18.06 -12.33
CA GLN A 11 6.48 19.06 -11.62
C GLN A 11 7.53 18.40 -10.73
N HIS A 12 7.21 17.24 -10.16
CA HIS A 12 8.07 16.49 -9.26
C HIS A 12 8.13 15.01 -9.66
N GLU A 13 9.29 14.41 -9.41
CA GLU A 13 9.45 12.96 -9.46
C GLU A 13 9.05 12.37 -8.12
N TRP A 14 8.37 11.23 -8.16
CA TRP A 14 7.88 10.54 -6.97
C TRP A 14 8.38 9.11 -6.96
N VAL A 15 8.69 8.62 -5.76
CA VAL A 15 8.82 7.19 -5.50
C VAL A 15 7.51 6.71 -4.94
N GLN A 16 7.03 5.60 -5.50
CA GLN A 16 5.90 4.88 -4.97
C GLN A 16 6.34 3.52 -4.44
N ILE A 17 5.98 3.28 -3.19
CA ILE A 17 6.05 1.98 -2.56
C ILE A 17 4.64 1.39 -2.64
N ALA A 18 4.51 0.18 -3.15
CA ALA A 18 3.23 -0.50 -3.26
C ALA A 18 3.36 -1.97 -2.85
N SER A 19 2.37 -2.50 -2.13
CA SER A 19 2.27 -3.92 -1.86
C SER A 19 0.84 -4.42 -2.09
N PRO A 20 0.66 -5.48 -2.89
CA PRO A 20 -0.64 -6.12 -3.00
C PRO A 20 -1.02 -6.79 -1.69
N CYS A 21 -2.31 -6.79 -1.38
CA CYS A 21 -2.90 -7.56 -0.28
C CYS A 21 -3.69 -8.77 -0.80
N GLY A 22 -4.48 -8.60 -1.86
CA GLY A 22 -5.30 -9.67 -2.39
C GLY A 22 -6.28 -9.19 -3.45
N LEU A 23 -7.11 -10.11 -3.98
CA LEU A 23 -8.07 -9.78 -5.03
C LEU A 23 -9.22 -8.93 -4.49
N ALA A 24 -9.56 -7.86 -5.19
CA ALA A 24 -10.68 -6.98 -4.85
C ALA A 24 -12.03 -7.71 -4.91
N SER A 25 -12.13 -8.76 -5.73
CA SER A 25 -13.33 -9.60 -5.85
C SER A 25 -13.54 -10.58 -4.70
N GLN A 26 -12.54 -10.77 -3.84
CA GLN A 26 -12.56 -11.76 -2.76
C GLN A 26 -12.75 -11.13 -1.37
N VAL A 27 -13.04 -9.83 -1.29
CA VAL A 27 -13.11 -9.10 -0.02
C VAL A 27 -14.30 -8.14 0.02
N ASP A 28 -14.77 -7.82 1.23
CA ASP A 28 -15.61 -6.64 1.45
C ASP A 28 -14.75 -5.38 1.54
N LEU A 29 -14.65 -4.65 0.42
CA LEU A 29 -13.85 -3.42 0.32
C LEU A 29 -14.26 -2.35 1.33
N ARG A 30 -15.54 -2.27 1.69
CA ARG A 30 -16.00 -1.28 2.67
C ARG A 30 -15.40 -1.58 4.03
N ARG A 31 -15.40 -2.85 4.45
CA ARG A 31 -14.78 -3.27 5.72
C ARG A 31 -13.28 -3.05 5.74
N VAL A 32 -12.59 -3.28 4.62
CA VAL A 32 -11.16 -2.97 4.48
C VAL A 32 -10.91 -1.47 4.69
N LEU A 33 -11.69 -0.60 4.05
CA LEU A 33 -11.56 0.85 4.18
C LEU A 33 -11.89 1.35 5.59
N GLU A 34 -12.92 0.77 6.24
CA GLU A 34 -13.27 1.08 7.62
C GLU A 34 -12.16 0.67 8.60
N GLU A 35 -11.49 -0.48 8.37
CA GLU A 35 -10.35 -0.92 9.17
C GLU A 35 -9.15 0.00 8.99
N VAL A 36 -8.76 0.28 7.74
CA VAL A 36 -7.64 1.18 7.43
C VAL A 36 -7.84 2.57 8.04
N GLY A 37 -9.07 3.09 8.01
CA GLY A 37 -9.39 4.37 8.64
C GLY A 37 -9.23 4.40 10.18
N ARG A 38 -9.12 3.25 10.84
CA ARG A 38 -8.96 3.13 12.30
C ARG A 38 -7.54 2.77 12.71
N SER A 39 -6.85 1.94 11.95
CA SER A 39 -5.61 1.28 12.39
C SER A 39 -4.36 1.64 11.57
N THR A 40 -4.50 2.35 10.45
CA THR A 40 -3.38 2.62 9.55
C THR A 40 -2.99 4.10 9.54
N VAL A 41 -1.69 4.39 9.66
CA VAL A 41 -1.19 5.77 9.88
C VAL A 41 -0.82 6.50 8.58
N ALA A 42 -0.47 5.82 7.48
CA ALA A 42 0.22 6.52 6.38
C ALA A 42 -0.02 6.04 4.94
N CYS A 43 -0.85 5.02 4.71
CA CYS A 43 -0.95 4.43 3.37
C CYS A 43 -2.31 4.65 2.71
N GLY A 44 -2.30 4.90 1.40
CA GLY A 44 -3.50 4.88 0.57
C GLY A 44 -3.82 3.46 0.12
N LEU A 45 -5.11 3.18 -0.09
CA LEU A 45 -5.56 1.98 -0.79
C LEU A 45 -5.96 2.32 -2.22
N ALA A 46 -5.61 1.42 -3.14
CA ALA A 46 -6.04 1.51 -4.53
C ALA A 46 -6.33 0.12 -5.09
N ILE A 47 -7.17 0.04 -6.11
CA ILE A 47 -7.25 -1.14 -6.97
C ILE A 47 -6.28 -0.92 -8.13
N MET A 48 -5.34 -1.84 -8.32
CA MET A 48 -4.45 -1.86 -9.48
C MET A 48 -4.56 -3.21 -10.17
N GLY A 49 -5.08 -3.21 -11.40
CA GLY A 49 -5.58 -4.43 -12.02
C GLY A 49 -6.72 -5.01 -11.16
N GLU A 50 -6.60 -6.27 -10.76
CA GLU A 50 -7.58 -6.97 -9.93
C GLU A 50 -7.27 -6.95 -8.42
N HIS A 51 -6.11 -6.39 -8.03
CA HIS A 51 -5.63 -6.46 -6.65
C HIS A 51 -5.91 -5.16 -5.88
N VAL A 52 -6.28 -5.33 -4.62
CA VAL A 52 -6.19 -4.26 -3.61
C VAL A 52 -4.72 -4.08 -3.26
N ILE A 53 -4.25 -2.85 -3.37
CA ILE A 53 -2.87 -2.44 -3.14
C ILE A 53 -2.85 -1.39 -2.03
N VAL A 54 -1.95 -1.58 -1.07
CA VAL A 54 -1.50 -0.53 -0.16
C VAL A 54 -0.36 0.22 -0.82
N ARG A 55 -0.47 1.54 -0.93
CA ARG A 55 0.55 2.39 -1.56
C ARG A 55 0.92 3.60 -0.70
N HIS A 56 2.16 4.03 -0.82
CA HIS A 56 2.68 5.25 -0.24
C HIS A 56 3.59 5.95 -1.24
N SER A 57 3.51 7.28 -1.30
CA SER A 57 4.27 8.10 -2.26
C SER A 57 5.13 9.11 -1.53
N LEU A 58 6.40 9.19 -1.92
CA LEU A 58 7.41 10.08 -1.36
C LEU A 58 8.01 10.95 -2.48
N PRO A 59 8.26 12.25 -2.27
CA PRO A 59 8.98 13.07 -3.24
C PRO A 59 10.40 12.52 -3.44
N LEU A 60 10.83 12.30 -4.69
CA LEU A 60 12.15 11.71 -4.97
C LEU A 60 13.30 12.72 -4.81
N LYS A 61 13.03 14.01 -5.00
CA LYS A 61 14.05 15.05 -5.18
C LYS A 61 15.11 15.10 -4.08
N ASP A 62 14.68 14.95 -2.83
CA ASP A 62 15.54 15.09 -1.64
C ASP A 62 15.52 13.82 -0.77
N LEU A 63 14.95 12.72 -1.28
CA LEU A 63 14.74 11.48 -0.52
C LEU A 63 16.08 10.80 -0.20
N ASP A 64 16.34 10.59 1.08
CA ASP A 64 17.43 9.73 1.53
C ASP A 64 16.97 8.30 1.90
N ILE A 65 17.93 7.40 2.12
CA ILE A 65 17.64 6.00 2.40
C ILE A 65 16.96 5.80 3.76
N HIS A 66 17.26 6.64 4.77
CA HIS A 66 16.66 6.55 6.10
C HIS A 66 15.21 7.02 6.08
N GLU A 67 14.92 8.04 5.27
CA GLU A 67 13.56 8.50 4.99
C GLU A 67 12.73 7.49 4.18
N PHE A 68 13.38 6.59 3.45
CA PHE A 68 12.73 5.55 2.67
C PHE A 68 12.44 4.26 3.45
N THR A 69 13.37 3.81 4.31
CA THR A 69 13.27 2.50 4.96
C THR A 69 12.11 2.39 5.94
N ASP A 70 11.80 3.45 6.67
CA ASP A 70 10.72 3.42 7.67
C ASP A 70 9.33 3.33 7.00
N PRO A 71 9.00 4.17 5.98
CA PRO A 71 7.79 3.98 5.19
C PRO A 71 7.70 2.62 4.49
N LEU A 72 8.84 2.07 4.03
CA LEU A 72 8.89 0.75 3.41
C LEU A 72 8.44 -0.34 4.39
N HIS A 73 9.03 -0.37 5.59
CA HIS A 73 8.67 -1.36 6.62
C HIS A 73 7.24 -1.18 7.11
N LEU A 74 6.81 0.07 7.32
CA LEU A 74 5.44 0.36 7.72
C LEU A 74 4.43 -0.14 6.68
N LEU A 75 4.69 0.12 5.41
CA LEU A 75 3.80 -0.32 4.33
C LEU A 75 3.77 -1.84 4.20
N ALA A 76 4.93 -2.51 4.26
CA ALA A 76 5.00 -3.96 4.21
C ALA A 76 4.21 -4.60 5.37
N GLY A 77 4.46 -4.17 6.61
CA GLY A 77 3.74 -4.71 7.77
C GLY A 77 2.24 -4.40 7.75
N THR A 78 1.84 -3.25 7.19
CA THR A 78 0.42 -2.93 6.97
C THR A 78 -0.20 -3.88 5.95
N ALA A 79 0.49 -4.14 4.83
CA ALA A 79 -0.02 -5.02 3.79
C ALA A 79 -0.17 -6.46 4.29
N ASP A 80 0.81 -6.97 5.05
CA ASP A 80 0.77 -8.29 5.68
C ASP A 80 -0.41 -8.40 6.65
N THR A 81 -0.59 -7.41 7.54
CA THR A 81 -1.71 -7.39 8.49
C THR A 81 -3.07 -7.39 7.79
N LEU A 82 -3.21 -6.60 6.71
CA LEU A 82 -4.44 -6.54 5.93
C LEU A 82 -4.67 -7.84 5.16
N GLU A 83 -3.62 -8.42 4.57
CA GLU A 83 -3.67 -9.72 3.90
C GLU A 83 -4.19 -10.78 4.88
N GLU A 84 -3.56 -10.95 6.04
CA GLU A 84 -3.96 -11.92 7.06
C GLU A 84 -5.41 -11.71 7.53
N THR A 85 -5.81 -10.46 7.76
CA THR A 85 -7.13 -10.13 8.31
C THR A 85 -8.27 -10.39 7.32
N PHE A 86 -8.05 -10.14 6.03
CA PHE A 86 -9.12 -10.08 5.04
C PHE A 86 -9.03 -11.12 3.93
N TRP A 87 -7.83 -11.65 3.66
CA TRP A 87 -7.56 -12.65 2.62
C TRP A 87 -6.87 -13.92 3.15
N GLY A 88 -6.29 -13.88 4.35
CA GLY A 88 -5.60 -15.00 5.00
C GLY A 88 -6.54 -16.08 5.54
N GLY A 89 -7.86 -15.92 5.36
CA GLY A 89 -8.84 -16.98 5.58
C GLY A 89 -8.52 -18.15 4.65
N ASP A 90 -8.03 -19.22 5.25
CA ASP A 90 -7.72 -20.52 4.68
C ASP A 90 -8.94 -21.09 3.94
N GLY A 91 -9.00 -20.80 2.65
CA GLY A 91 -9.98 -21.35 1.71
C GLY A 91 -9.66 -22.78 1.25
N TYR A 92 -9.38 -23.69 2.20
CA TYR A 92 -9.39 -25.15 2.02
C TYR A 92 -9.96 -25.85 3.26
#